data_AF-A0A3S2C4Q7-F1
#
_entry.id   AF-A0A3S2C4Q7-F1
#
_cell.length_a   1.000
_cell.length_b   1.000
_cell.length_c   1.000
_cell.angle_alpha   90.00
_cell.angle_beta   90.00
_cell.angle_gamma   90.00
#
_symmetry.space_group_name_H-M   'P 1'
#
loop_
_entity.id
_entity.type
_entity.pdbx_description
1 polymer ?
#
loop_
_entity_poly.entity_id
_entity_poly.type
_entity_poly.pdbx_seq_one_letter_code
_entity_poly.pdbx_strand_id
1 'polypeptide(L)' 'MTGAAEPEIPVKLAEAAKWLAETPRAGRGSAVPEMQQRFGLSVAEACEVCRLNNLRLARAT' A
#
# COMPACT_ATOMS: atom_id res chain seq x y z
N MET A 1 -8.27 -20.96 -23.83
CA MET A 1 -8.85 -19.81 -23.10
C MET A 1 -8.04 -19.63 -21.83
N THR A 2 -6.91 -18.93 -21.90
CA THR A 2 -6.09 -18.66 -20.72
C THR A 2 -6.61 -17.36 -20.13
N GLY A 3 -7.48 -17.46 -19.13
CA GLY A 3 -7.85 -16.30 -18.33
C GLY A 3 -6.57 -15.76 -17.70
N ALA A 4 -6.15 -14.57 -18.10
CA ALA A 4 -5.09 -13.86 -17.41
C ALA A 4 -5.58 -13.67 -15.98
N ALA A 5 -4.97 -14.39 -15.03
CA ALA A 5 -5.22 -14.16 -13.62
C ALA A 5 -4.96 -12.68 -13.36
N GLU A 6 -6.01 -11.94 -13.03
CA GLU A 6 -5.89 -10.61 -12.46
C GLU A 6 -4.87 -10.74 -11.32
N PRO A 7 -3.81 -9.90 -11.28
CA PRO A 7 -2.81 -10.05 -10.23
C PRO A 7 -3.54 -9.85 -8.89
N GLU A 8 -3.82 -10.94 -8.19
CA GLU A 8 -4.39 -10.91 -6.85
C GLU A 8 -3.39 -10.15 -5.99
N ILE A 9 -3.70 -8.88 -5.74
CA ILE A 9 -2.92 -8.06 -4.82
C ILE A 9 -2.96 -8.80 -3.48
N PRO A 10 -1.82 -9.21 -2.92
CA PRO A 10 -1.79 -9.90 -1.65
C PRO A 10 -2.57 -9.11 -0.60
N VAL A 11 -3.41 -9.79 0.19
CA VAL A 11 -4.32 -9.16 1.17
C VAL A 11 -3.59 -8.12 2.04
N LYS A 12 -2.37 -8.44 2.48
CA LYS A 12 -1.51 -7.54 3.27
C LYS A 12 -1.16 -6.21 2.57
N LEU A 13 -1.03 -6.19 1.24
CA LEU A 13 -0.78 -4.95 0.49
C LEU A 13 -2.05 -4.09 0.40
N ALA A 14 -3.21 -4.73 0.22
CA ALA A 14 -4.50 -4.04 0.20
C ALA A 14 -4.81 -3.41 1.56
N GLU A 15 -4.58 -4.14 2.65
CA GLU A 15 -4.73 -3.64 4.02
C GLU A 15 -3.75 -2.50 4.33
N ALA A 16 -2.47 -2.65 3.98
CA ALA A 16 -1.49 -1.59 4.16
C ALA A 16 -1.83 -0.33 3.36
N ALA A 17 -2.34 -0.48 2.14
CA ALA A 17 -2.77 0.64 1.32
C ALA A 17 -4.00 1.35 1.88
N LYS A 18 -4.96 0.61 2.43
CA LYS A 18 -6.11 1.16 3.14
C LYS A 18 -5.66 1.95 4.37
N TRP A 19 -4.81 1.34 5.20
CA TRP A 19 -4.23 2.01 6.37
C TRP A 19 -3.49 3.30 6.00
N LEU A 20 -2.70 3.28 4.92
CA LEU A 20 -1.94 4.44 4.46
C LEU A 20 -2.85 5.59 4.00
N ALA A 21 -3.99 5.27 3.37
CA ALA A 21 -4.99 6.25 2.95
C ALA A 21 -5.78 6.83 4.13
N GLU A 22 -6.09 6.01 5.13
CA GLU A 22 -6.87 6.41 6.32
C GLU A 22 -6.00 7.11 7.38
N THR A 23 -4.67 6.93 7.35
CA THR A 23 -3.76 7.46 8.37
C THR A 23 -2.98 8.68 7.84
N PRO A 24 -3.33 9.92 8.26
CA PRO A 24 -2.65 11.13 7.81
C PRO A 24 -1.18 11.14 8.23
N ARG A 25 -0.33 11.80 7.43
CA ARG A 25 1.11 11.90 7.71
C ARG A 25 1.43 12.55 9.08
N ALA A 26 0.57 13.44 9.57
CA ALA A 26 0.72 14.06 10.89
C ALA A 26 0.46 13.10 12.06
N GLY A 27 -0.29 12.01 11.84
CA GLY A 27 -0.67 11.02 12.86
C GLY A 27 0.14 9.72 12.81
N ARG A 28 1.18 9.64 11.97
CA ARG A 28 2.03 8.45 11.83
C ARG A 28 3.49 8.80 11.67
N GLY A 29 4.36 7.85 12.04
CA GLY A 29 5.77 7.91 11.72
C GLY A 29 6.06 7.66 10.24
N SER A 30 7.30 7.31 9.93
CA SER A 30 7.71 6.96 8.58
C SER A 30 6.89 5.79 8.03
N ALA A 31 6.27 5.99 6.86
CA ALA A 31 5.32 5.05 6.25
C ALA A 31 5.89 3.63 6.11
N VAL A 32 7.12 3.55 5.61
CA VAL A 32 7.77 2.28 5.27
C VAL A 32 8.03 1.45 6.53
N PRO A 33 8.77 1.94 7.55
CA PRO A 33 8.98 1.19 8.79
C PRO A 33 7.67 0.73 9.47
N GLU A 34 6.66 1.60 9.53
CA GLU A 34 5.35 1.27 10.10
C GLU A 34 4.67 0.12 9.33
N MET A 35 4.73 0.13 8.00
CA MET A 35 4.17 -0.96 7.20
C MET A 35 4.94 -2.28 7.35
N GLN A 36 6.27 -2.22 7.53
CA GLN A 36 7.07 -3.40 7.82
C GLN A 36 6.69 -4.00 9.19
N GLN A 37 6.55 -3.16 10.21
CA GLN A 37 6.23 -3.61 11.58
C GLN A 37 4.78 -4.10 11.73
N ARG A 38 3.81 -3.43 11.10
CA ARG A 38 2.38 -3.74 11.24
C ARG A 38 1.92 -4.89 10.35
N PHE A 39 2.40 -4.93 9.11
CA PHE A 39 1.89 -5.85 8.07
C PHE A 39 2.94 -6.85 7.58
N GLY A 40 4.16 -6.83 8.15
CA GLY A 40 5.23 -7.73 7.74
C GLY A 40 5.70 -7.52 6.30
N LEU A 41 5.55 -6.30 5.76
CA LEU A 41 5.99 -6.00 4.40
C LEU A 41 7.51 -5.95 4.29
N SER A 42 8.02 -6.38 3.15
CA SER A 42 9.36 -6.00 2.71
C SER A 42 9.41 -4.51 2.34
N VAL A 43 10.62 -3.96 2.25
CA VAL A 43 10.82 -2.56 1.81
C VAL A 43 10.23 -2.33 0.42
N ALA A 44 10.40 -3.28 -0.51
CA ALA A 44 9.88 -3.18 -1.87
C ALA A 44 8.33 -3.13 -1.87
N GLU A 45 7.69 -4.00 -1.09
CA GLU A 45 6.23 -4.03 -0.94
C GLU A 45 5.69 -2.73 -0.33
N ALA A 46 6.35 -2.20 0.71
CA ALA A 46 5.96 -0.93 1.33
C ALA A 46 6.12 0.27 0.36
N CYS A 47 7.18 0.28 -0.46
CA CYS A 47 7.36 1.28 -1.52
C CYS A 47 6.27 1.17 -2.58
N GLU A 48 5.87 -0.03 -2.96
CA GLU A 48 4.78 -0.26 -3.92
C GLU A 48 3.44 0.25 -3.38
N VAL A 49 3.15 0.00 -2.10
CA VAL A 49 1.96 0.56 -1.43
C VAL A 49 1.97 2.09 -1.46
N CYS A 50 3.11 2.73 -1.20
CA CYS A 50 3.26 4.18 -1.31
C CYS A 50 2.98 4.68 -2.74
N ARG A 51 3.53 3.99 -3.75
CA ARG A 51 3.33 4.32 -5.17
C ARG A 51 1.86 4.23 -5.55
N LEU A 52 1.19 3.14 -5.18
CA LEU A 52 -0.24 2.93 -5.44
C LEU A 52 -1.10 4.00 -4.77
N ASN A 53 -0.79 4.36 -3.53
CA ASN A 53 -1.52 5.41 -2.81
C ASN A 53 -1.36 6.78 -3.51
N ASN A 54 -0.14 7.14 -3.91
CA ASN A 54 0.11 8.39 -4.62
C ASN A 54 -0.60 8.45 -5.98
N LEU A 55 -0.63 7.33 -6.72
CA LEU A 55 -1.39 7.23 -7.98
C LEU A 55 -2.89 7.39 -7.77
N ARG A 56 -3.45 6.86 -6.67
CA ARG A 56 -4.86 7.07 -6.31
C ARG A 56 -5.17 8.54 -6.03
N LEU A 57 -4.32 9.21 -5.24
CA LEU A 57 -4.47 10.63 -4.94
C LEU A 57 -4.38 11.49 -6.20
N ALA A 58 -3.43 11.21 -7.09
CA ALA A 58 -3.26 11.93 -8.35
C ALA A 58 -4.45 11.77 -9.31
N ARG A 59 -5.18 10.66 -9.24
CA ARG A 59 -6.40 10.42 -10.04
C ARG A 59 -7.66 11.04 -9.44
N ALA A 60 -7.63 11.40 -8.16
CA ALA A 60 -8.75 12.02 -7.46
C ALA A 60 -8.77 13.55 -7.62
N THR A 61 -7.79 14.12 -8.33
CA THR A 61 -7.65 15.54 -8.66
C THR A 61 -7.97 15.74 -10.14
#